data_AF-A0A371EP04-F1
#
_entry.id   AF-A0A371EP04-F1
#
_cell.length_a   1.000
_cell.length_b   1.000
_cell.length_c   1.000
_cell.angle_alpha   90.00
_cell.angle_beta   90.00
_cell.angle_gamma   90.00
#
_symmetry.space_group_name_H-M   'P 1'
#
loop_
_entity.id
_entity.type
_entity.pdbx_description
1 polymer ?
#
loop_
_entity_poly.entity_id
_entity_poly.type
_entity_poly.pdbx_seq_one_letter_code
_entity_poly.pdbx_strand_id
1 'polypeptide(L)'
;MVEDKDIKLSNDPSSAKQATCFFLDPETSKDVAFVQFPQMFHNLSNKDIYGSQSRRGLTMAMIMPQANLESTMYIESLRAIHGQQIVKKNIPRYVILQEAQAVASCSYDIDTNWGDEARVSKYSPFTYGISRMPIMHAFAFCYFTSTVQYAVAFTLYAFILPLSFFKGIPLFPMVKFNTTLALLLCYLAL
;
A
#
# COMPACT_ATOMS: atom_id res chain seq x y z
N MET A 1 -10.17 -12.49 5.75
CA MET A 1 -8.76 -12.37 6.17
C MET A 1 -7.92 -12.83 4.99
N VAL A 2 -7.07 -11.96 4.46
CA VAL A 2 -6.16 -12.33 3.36
C VAL A 2 -4.81 -12.60 4.00
N GLU A 3 -4.34 -13.83 3.86
CA GLU A 3 -3.07 -14.29 4.40
C GLU A 3 -2.23 -14.84 3.26
N ASP A 4 -0.95 -14.46 3.25
CA ASP A 4 0.04 -15.05 2.37
C ASP A 4 0.73 -16.21 3.10
N LYS A 5 0.97 -17.34 2.43
CA LYS A 5 1.54 -18.54 3.03
C LYS A 5 2.98 -18.34 3.51
N ASP A 6 3.71 -17.44 2.86
CA ASP A 6 5.11 -17.13 3.18
C ASP A 6 5.23 -16.13 4.33
N ILE A 7 4.17 -15.35 4.56
CA ILE A 7 4.10 -14.49 5.71
C ILE A 7 3.47 -15.31 6.84
N LYS A 8 4.29 -15.71 7.82
CA LYS A 8 3.77 -16.17 9.12
C LYS A 8 3.12 -15.00 9.87
N LEU A 9 2.04 -14.47 9.32
CA LEU A 9 1.21 -13.44 9.92
C LEU A 9 0.26 -14.14 10.90
N SER A 10 0.56 -13.96 12.17
CA SER A 10 -0.41 -14.04 13.26
C SER A 10 -1.28 -15.30 13.29
N ASN A 11 -0.72 -16.40 13.76
CA ASN A 11 -1.53 -17.49 14.29
C ASN A 11 -2.13 -17.13 15.67
N ASP A 12 -2.22 -15.83 16.00
CA ASP A 12 -2.91 -15.37 17.18
C ASP A 12 -4.40 -15.26 16.85
N PRO A 13 -5.25 -16.15 17.38
CA PRO A 13 -6.70 -16.09 17.17
C PRO A 13 -7.29 -14.76 17.66
N SER A 14 -6.56 -13.98 18.46
CA SER A 14 -6.98 -12.65 18.87
C SER A 14 -7.03 -11.64 17.72
N SER A 15 -6.24 -11.79 16.64
CA SER A 15 -6.25 -10.83 15.52
C SER A 15 -7.59 -10.78 14.81
N ALA A 16 -8.20 -11.94 14.55
CA ALA A 16 -9.54 -12.02 13.97
C ALA A 16 -10.59 -11.38 14.90
N LYS A 17 -10.47 -11.61 16.21
CA LYS A 17 -11.35 -11.00 17.23
C LYS A 17 -11.19 -9.48 17.28
N GLN A 18 -9.97 -8.98 17.27
CA GLN A 18 -9.66 -7.54 17.28
C GLN A 18 -10.18 -6.85 16.02
N ALA A 19 -9.96 -7.43 14.84
CA ALA A 19 -10.52 -6.90 13.60
C ALA A 19 -12.05 -6.84 13.66
N THR A 20 -12.68 -7.88 14.18
CA THR A 20 -14.14 -7.94 14.36
C THR A 20 -14.63 -6.82 15.29
N CYS A 21 -13.90 -6.49 16.35
CA CYS A 21 -14.26 -5.37 17.21
C CYS A 21 -14.35 -4.03 16.46
N PHE A 22 -13.42 -3.73 15.55
CA PHE A 22 -13.48 -2.51 14.72
C PHE A 22 -14.68 -2.50 13.76
N PHE A 23 -15.06 -3.65 13.22
CA PHE A 23 -16.23 -3.74 12.32
C PHE A 23 -17.58 -3.77 13.04
N LEU A 24 -17.59 -4.12 14.33
CA LEU A 24 -18.82 -4.16 15.13
C LEU A 24 -19.06 -2.88 15.95
N ASP A 25 -18.05 -2.03 16.08
CA ASP A 25 -18.15 -0.78 16.82
C ASP A 25 -18.99 0.26 16.03
N PRO A 26 -20.11 0.78 16.56
CA PRO A 26 -21.02 1.66 15.83
C PRO A 26 -20.41 3.01 15.39
N GLU A 27 -19.33 3.44 16.02
CA GLU A 27 -18.60 4.66 15.65
C GLU A 27 -17.62 4.38 14.50
N THR A 28 -16.73 3.39 14.66
CA THR A 28 -15.67 3.14 13.67
C THR A 28 -16.10 2.28 12.48
N SER A 29 -17.10 1.41 12.63
CA SER A 29 -17.53 0.47 11.56
C SER A 29 -18.00 1.12 10.28
N LYS A 30 -18.44 2.40 10.32
CA LYS A 30 -18.90 3.14 9.15
C LYS A 30 -17.73 3.64 8.29
N ASP A 31 -16.59 3.90 8.91
CA ASP A 31 -15.44 4.54 8.24
C ASP A 31 -14.30 3.53 7.95
N VAL A 32 -14.39 2.32 8.48
CA VAL A 32 -13.37 1.27 8.32
C VAL A 32 -13.70 0.34 7.15
N ALA A 33 -12.87 0.39 6.10
CA ALA A 33 -12.95 -0.55 4.97
C ALA A 33 -12.17 -1.85 5.21
N PHE A 34 -10.99 -1.77 5.83
CA PHE A 34 -10.16 -2.92 6.18
C PHE A 34 -9.31 -2.61 7.42
N VAL A 35 -8.93 -3.66 8.17
CA VAL A 35 -8.02 -3.56 9.32
C VAL A 35 -6.70 -4.19 8.93
N GLN A 36 -5.64 -3.39 8.90
CA GLN A 36 -4.29 -3.87 8.61
C GLN A 36 -3.53 -4.11 9.92
N PHE A 37 -2.99 -5.32 10.08
CA PHE A 37 -2.10 -5.64 11.20
C PHE A 37 -0.63 -5.45 10.79
N PRO A 38 0.25 -5.05 11.73
CA PRO A 38 1.68 -4.95 11.45
C PRO A 38 2.25 -6.29 10.98
N GLN A 39 2.88 -6.30 9.81
CA GLN A 39 3.60 -7.46 9.31
C GLN A 39 4.94 -7.59 10.03
N MET A 40 5.18 -8.75 10.65
CA MET A 40 6.32 -8.99 11.53
C MET A 40 7.12 -10.19 11.04
N PHE A 41 8.38 -9.97 10.68
CA PHE A 41 9.32 -11.04 10.34
C PHE A 41 10.03 -11.54 11.61
N HIS A 42 10.13 -12.85 11.76
CA HIS A 42 10.80 -13.50 12.89
C HIS A 42 12.22 -13.97 12.49
N ASN A 43 13.06 -14.25 13.50
CA ASN A 43 14.43 -14.77 13.33
C ASN A 43 15.39 -13.87 12.54
N LEU A 44 15.24 -12.56 12.67
CA LEU A 44 16.13 -11.61 12.03
C LEU A 44 17.44 -11.45 12.82
N SER A 45 18.56 -11.50 12.11
CA SER A 45 19.90 -11.36 12.69
C SER A 45 20.13 -9.93 13.17
N ASN A 46 20.86 -9.77 14.27
CA ASN A 46 21.34 -8.45 14.72
C ASN A 46 22.28 -7.77 13.72
N LYS A 47 22.82 -8.53 12.75
CA LYS A 47 23.68 -8.04 11.66
C LYS A 47 22.98 -8.15 10.31
N ASP A 48 21.67 -7.96 10.27
CA ASP A 48 20.92 -8.04 9.03
C ASP A 48 21.25 -6.87 8.08
N ILE A 49 22.10 -7.16 7.09
CA ILE A 49 22.50 -6.22 6.04
C ILE A 49 21.42 -5.98 4.99
N TYR A 50 20.38 -6.83 4.94
CA TYR A 50 19.30 -6.71 3.98
C TYR A 50 18.23 -5.72 4.41
N GLY A 51 18.35 -5.15 5.62
CA GLY A 51 17.43 -4.13 6.12
C GLY A 51 16.00 -4.64 6.31
N SER A 52 15.80 -5.95 6.44
CA SER A 52 14.48 -6.60 6.56
C SER A 52 13.73 -6.24 7.85
N GLN A 53 14.43 -5.64 8.82
CA GLN A 53 13.86 -5.04 10.02
C GLN A 53 13.26 -3.63 9.83
N SER A 54 13.37 -3.03 8.64
CA SER A 54 13.01 -1.62 8.42
C SER A 54 11.50 -1.38 8.46
N ARG A 55 10.96 -1.18 9.67
CA ARG A 55 9.55 -0.84 9.92
C ARG A 55 9.20 0.62 9.64
N ARG A 56 10.18 1.53 9.70
CA ARG A 56 9.94 2.98 9.74
C ARG A 56 9.24 3.52 8.48
N GLY A 57 9.57 3.01 7.28
CA GLY A 57 8.93 3.45 6.04
C GLY A 57 7.50 2.92 5.88
N LEU A 58 7.27 1.67 6.28
CA LEU A 58 5.98 0.98 6.16
C LEU A 58 4.99 1.45 7.24
N THR A 59 5.44 1.66 8.48
CA THR A 59 4.58 2.14 9.57
C THR A 59 4.15 3.59 9.37
N MET A 60 5.01 4.48 8.86
CA MET A 60 4.60 5.85 8.50
C MET A 60 3.54 5.86 7.37
N ALA A 61 3.64 4.93 6.41
CA ALA A 61 2.64 4.75 5.36
C ALA A 61 1.30 4.22 5.92
N MET A 62 1.36 3.33 6.92
CA MET A 62 0.21 2.73 7.58
C MET A 62 -0.46 3.64 8.63
N ILE A 63 0.25 4.65 9.17
CA ILE A 63 -0.32 5.72 10.03
C ILE A 63 -0.83 6.89 9.18
N MET A 64 -1.04 6.69 7.88
CA MET A 64 -2.03 7.52 7.20
C MET A 64 -3.38 7.18 7.85
N PRO A 65 -4.03 8.10 8.59
CA PRO A 65 -5.37 7.83 9.06
C PRO A 65 -6.17 7.47 7.82
N GLN A 66 -6.80 6.29 7.79
CA GLN A 66 -7.67 5.88 6.70
C GLN A 66 -8.64 7.05 6.45
N ALA A 67 -8.33 7.88 5.45
CA ALA A 67 -8.95 9.17 5.34
C ALA A 67 -10.32 8.93 4.78
N ASN A 68 -11.34 8.82 5.66
CA ASN A 68 -12.74 8.50 5.36
C ASN A 68 -12.91 8.18 3.89
N LEU A 69 -12.34 7.03 3.49
CA LEU A 69 -12.71 6.46 2.22
C LEU A 69 -14.05 5.85 2.61
N GLU A 70 -15.07 6.71 2.65
CA GLU A 70 -16.47 6.36 2.64
C GLU A 70 -16.57 5.44 1.43
N SER A 71 -16.27 4.17 1.67
CA SER A 71 -16.27 3.14 0.66
C SER A 71 -17.74 2.82 0.55
N THR A 72 -18.47 3.74 -0.07
CA THR A 72 -19.91 3.68 -0.24
C THR A 72 -20.26 2.33 -0.81
N MET A 73 -19.42 1.78 -1.69
CA MET A 73 -19.55 0.44 -2.26
C MET A 73 -19.43 -0.69 -1.23
N TYR A 74 -18.46 -0.67 -0.30
CA TYR A 74 -18.34 -1.70 0.74
C TYR A 74 -19.47 -1.58 1.78
N ILE A 75 -19.79 -0.36 2.19
CA ILE A 75 -20.88 -0.07 3.13
C ILE A 75 -22.23 -0.43 2.49
N GLU A 76 -22.45 -0.13 1.22
CA GLU A 76 -23.65 -0.54 0.47
C GLU A 76 -23.70 -2.05 0.29
N SER A 77 -22.57 -2.70 0.01
CA SER A 77 -22.49 -4.17 -0.05
C SER A 77 -22.83 -4.80 1.31
N LEU A 78 -22.31 -4.26 2.41
CA LEU A 78 -22.62 -4.70 3.76
C LEU A 78 -24.09 -4.43 4.12
N ARG A 79 -24.63 -3.26 3.77
CA ARG A 79 -26.05 -2.94 3.97
C ARG A 79 -26.96 -3.83 3.12
N ALA A 80 -26.54 -4.19 1.92
CA ALA A 80 -27.26 -5.13 1.06
C ALA A 80 -27.25 -6.55 1.65
N ILE A 81 -26.12 -7.01 2.20
CA ILE A 81 -26.00 -8.29 2.92
C ILE A 81 -26.80 -8.27 4.23
N HIS A 82 -26.83 -7.13 4.94
CA HIS A 82 -27.55 -6.99 6.20
C HIS A 82 -29.08 -6.84 5.98
N GLY A 83 -29.48 -6.16 4.91
CA GLY A 83 -30.87 -5.99 4.48
C GLY A 83 -31.44 -7.22 3.76
N GLN A 84 -30.60 -8.03 3.12
CA GLN A 84 -30.89 -9.43 2.90
C GLN A 84 -30.87 -10.12 4.27
N GLN A 85 -32.02 -10.23 4.93
CA GLN A 85 -32.18 -11.34 5.85
C GLN A 85 -31.73 -12.58 5.09
N ILE A 86 -30.61 -13.18 5.51
CA ILE A 86 -30.11 -14.43 4.95
C ILE A 86 -31.20 -15.43 5.29
N VAL A 87 -32.22 -15.52 4.43
CA VAL A 87 -33.06 -16.69 4.32
C VAL A 87 -32.03 -17.76 4.03
N LYS A 88 -31.63 -18.52 5.07
CA LYS A 88 -30.84 -19.72 4.93
C LYS A 88 -31.69 -20.67 4.10
N LYS A 89 -31.71 -20.44 2.78
CA LYS A 89 -32.22 -21.40 1.83
C LYS A 89 -31.35 -22.63 2.06
N ASN A 90 -31.97 -23.76 2.34
CA ASN A 90 -31.30 -25.05 2.37
C ASN A 90 -30.87 -25.39 0.95
N ILE A 91 -29.80 -24.74 0.48
CA ILE A 91 -29.21 -24.98 -0.81
C ILE A 91 -28.33 -26.23 -0.64
N PRO A 92 -28.55 -27.27 -1.45
CA PRO A 92 -27.78 -28.49 -1.33
C PRO A 92 -26.30 -28.24 -1.71
N ARG A 93 -25.39 -28.93 -0.99
CA ARG A 93 -23.94 -28.71 -1.06
C ARG A 93 -23.37 -28.78 -2.48
N TYR A 94 -23.94 -29.63 -3.34
CA TYR A 94 -23.45 -29.81 -4.72
C TYR A 94 -23.62 -28.54 -5.56
N VAL A 95 -24.70 -27.78 -5.37
CA VAL A 95 -24.94 -26.52 -6.10
C VAL A 95 -23.90 -25.48 -5.69
N ILE A 96 -23.63 -25.37 -4.39
CA ILE A 96 -22.62 -24.43 -3.86
C ILE A 96 -21.23 -24.77 -4.42
N LEU A 97 -20.88 -26.06 -4.50
CA LEU A 97 -19.60 -26.50 -5.05
C LEU A 97 -19.49 -26.21 -6.54
N GLN A 98 -20.56 -26.41 -7.30
CA GLN A 98 -20.59 -26.15 -8.74
C GLN A 98 -20.45 -24.66 -9.05
N GLU A 99 -21.17 -23.81 -8.31
CA GLU A 99 -21.04 -22.35 -8.41
C GLU A 99 -19.63 -21.88 -8.01
N ALA A 100 -19.08 -22.40 -6.90
CA ALA A 100 -17.72 -22.07 -6.49
C ALA A 100 -16.68 -22.47 -7.55
N GLN A 101 -16.87 -23.62 -8.22
CA GLN A 101 -16.01 -24.06 -9.32
C GLN A 101 -16.14 -23.16 -10.55
N ALA A 102 -17.34 -22.68 -10.87
CA ALA A 102 -17.57 -21.75 -11.97
C ALA A 102 -16.91 -20.38 -11.70
N VAL A 103 -17.08 -19.83 -10.49
CA VAL A 103 -16.49 -18.55 -10.07
C VAL A 103 -14.96 -18.62 -10.01
N ALA A 104 -14.38 -19.76 -9.62
CA ALA A 104 -12.93 -19.97 -9.61
C ALA A 104 -12.34 -20.36 -10.98
N SER A 105 -13.16 -20.47 -12.02
CA SER A 105 -12.70 -20.86 -13.36
C SER A 105 -11.93 -19.73 -14.04
N CYS A 106 -10.96 -20.07 -14.88
CA CYS A 106 -10.19 -19.07 -15.64
C CYS A 106 -11.03 -18.30 -16.67
N SER A 107 -12.24 -18.77 -16.97
CA SER A 107 -13.16 -18.13 -17.90
C SER A 107 -14.08 -17.12 -17.21
N TYR A 108 -14.07 -17.06 -15.88
CA TYR A 108 -14.96 -16.18 -15.12
C TYR A 108 -14.69 -14.69 -15.39
N ASP A 109 -13.44 -14.33 -15.64
CA ASP A 109 -13.03 -12.96 -15.97
C ASP A 109 -13.25 -12.61 -17.46
N ILE A 110 -13.70 -13.57 -18.28
CA ILE A 110 -13.99 -13.36 -19.71
C ILE A 110 -15.44 -12.86 -19.83
N ASP A 111 -15.64 -11.76 -20.55
CA ASP A 111 -16.94 -11.12 -20.78
C ASP A 111 -17.66 -10.63 -19.51
N THR A 112 -16.90 -10.43 -18.43
CA THR A 112 -17.38 -9.85 -17.18
C THR A 112 -16.57 -8.61 -16.81
N ASN A 113 -17.17 -7.73 -16.01
CA ASN A 113 -16.48 -6.54 -15.49
C ASN A 113 -15.57 -6.88 -14.29
N TRP A 114 -15.25 -8.16 -14.04
CA TRP A 114 -14.45 -8.57 -12.90
C TRP A 114 -13.01 -8.05 -13.05
N GLY A 115 -12.60 -7.24 -12.08
CA GLY A 115 -11.28 -6.61 -12.06
C GLY A 115 -11.08 -5.45 -13.03
N ASP A 116 -12.06 -5.11 -13.88
CA ASP A 116 -11.92 -4.05 -14.88
C ASP A 116 -11.69 -2.67 -14.24
N GLU A 117 -12.37 -2.37 -13.14
CA GLU A 117 -12.14 -1.12 -12.38
C GLU A 117 -10.78 -1.13 -11.65
N ALA A 118 -10.26 -2.29 -11.26
CA ALA A 118 -8.98 -2.39 -10.56
C ALA A 118 -7.76 -2.37 -11.51
N ARG A 119 -7.96 -2.68 -12.81
CA ARG A 119 -6.88 -3.00 -13.76
C ARG A 119 -6.32 -1.80 -14.52
N VAL A 120 -7.02 -0.66 -14.61
CA VAL A 120 -6.65 0.42 -15.55
C VAL A 120 -5.91 1.59 -14.89
N SER A 121 -4.88 2.10 -15.59
CA SER A 121 -4.07 3.31 -15.30
C SER A 121 -4.86 4.60 -14.99
N LYS A 122 -6.18 4.60 -15.15
CA LYS A 122 -7.09 5.71 -14.85
C LYS A 122 -7.02 6.14 -13.38
N TYR A 123 -6.65 5.24 -12.48
CA TYR A 123 -6.52 5.49 -11.04
C TYR A 123 -5.12 5.98 -10.63
N SER A 124 -4.47 6.79 -11.47
CA SER A 124 -3.16 7.36 -11.16
C SER A 124 -3.24 8.29 -9.93
N PRO A 125 -2.29 8.21 -8.97
CA PRO A 125 -2.26 9.08 -7.80
C PRO A 125 -2.27 10.57 -8.17
N PHE A 126 -1.63 10.93 -9.28
CA PHE A 126 -1.43 12.30 -9.73
C PHE A 126 -2.70 12.98 -10.28
N THR A 127 -3.71 12.21 -10.67
CA THR A 127 -4.95 12.74 -11.26
C THR A 127 -6.17 12.29 -10.48
N TYR A 128 -6.33 10.98 -10.31
CA TYR A 128 -7.45 10.40 -9.58
C TYR A 128 -7.30 10.61 -8.06
N GLY A 129 -6.12 10.33 -7.51
CA GLY A 129 -5.83 10.42 -6.08
C GLY A 129 -6.06 11.82 -5.48
N ILE A 130 -5.56 12.86 -6.14
CA ILE A 130 -5.73 14.26 -5.71
C ILE A 130 -7.21 14.68 -5.70
N SER A 131 -8.03 14.16 -6.61
CA SER A 131 -9.44 14.55 -6.73
C SER A 131 -10.39 13.87 -5.74
N ARG A 132 -9.97 12.76 -5.11
CA ARG A 132 -10.84 11.88 -4.32
C ARG A 132 -10.34 11.60 -2.90
N MET A 133 -9.15 12.08 -2.53
CA MET A 133 -8.56 11.91 -1.19
C MET A 133 -8.13 13.25 -0.62
N PRO A 134 -7.99 13.38 0.72
CA PRO A 134 -7.41 14.58 1.31
C PRO A 134 -5.98 14.83 0.80
N ILE A 135 -5.65 16.10 0.66
CA ILE A 135 -4.40 16.57 0.05
C ILE A 135 -3.16 15.90 0.66
N MET A 136 -3.10 15.77 1.99
CA MET A 136 -1.97 15.12 2.68
C MET A 136 -1.79 13.65 2.29
N HIS A 137 -2.89 12.92 2.12
CA HIS A 137 -2.87 11.52 1.69
C HIS A 137 -2.46 11.40 0.24
N ALA A 138 -3.03 12.25 -0.62
CA ALA A 138 -2.66 12.30 -2.02
C ALA A 138 -1.15 12.58 -2.19
N PHE A 139 -0.59 13.53 -1.43
CA PHE A 139 0.85 13.81 -1.44
C PHE A 139 1.68 12.62 -0.98
N ALA A 140 1.26 11.93 0.07
CA ALA A 140 2.00 10.79 0.57
C ALA A 140 1.96 9.60 -0.41
N PHE A 141 0.81 9.32 -1.03
CA PHE A 141 0.71 8.34 -2.13
C PHE A 141 1.54 8.75 -3.36
N CYS A 142 1.52 10.02 -3.75
CA CYS A 142 2.37 10.53 -4.83
C CYS A 142 3.85 10.37 -4.49
N TYR A 143 4.24 10.64 -3.23
CA TYR A 143 5.62 10.44 -2.77
C TYR A 143 6.03 8.97 -2.90
N PHE A 144 5.25 8.02 -2.39
CA PHE A 144 5.58 6.59 -2.48
C PHE A 144 5.71 6.09 -3.91
N THR A 145 4.81 6.52 -4.80
CA THR A 145 4.88 6.14 -6.22
C THR A 145 6.03 6.82 -6.96
N SER A 146 6.38 8.06 -6.58
CA SER A 146 7.52 8.80 -7.15
C SER A 146 8.87 8.29 -6.62
N THR A 147 8.92 7.60 -5.48
CA THR A 147 10.16 7.04 -4.94
C THR A 147 10.89 6.15 -5.95
N VAL A 148 10.14 5.42 -6.77
CA VAL A 148 10.71 4.57 -7.83
C VAL A 148 11.39 5.41 -8.92
N GLN A 149 10.94 6.63 -9.17
CA GLN A 149 11.53 7.54 -10.16
C GLN A 149 12.90 8.08 -9.69
N TYR A 150 13.12 8.22 -8.38
CA TYR A 150 14.44 8.58 -7.85
C TYR A 150 15.50 7.53 -8.18
N ALA A 151 15.14 6.26 -8.37
CA ALA A 151 16.10 5.22 -8.76
C ALA A 151 16.80 5.55 -10.09
N VAL A 152 16.08 6.16 -11.05
CA VAL A 152 16.66 6.60 -12.33
C VAL A 152 17.64 7.75 -12.11
N ALA A 153 17.27 8.75 -11.31
CA ALA A 153 18.17 9.86 -10.98
C ALA A 153 19.42 9.40 -10.23
N PHE A 154 19.27 8.51 -9.24
CA PHE A 154 20.39 7.96 -8.48
C PHE A 154 21.30 7.08 -9.33
N THR A 155 20.75 6.27 -10.24
CA THR A 155 21.58 5.48 -11.16
C THR A 155 22.34 6.37 -12.13
N LEU A 156 21.69 7.38 -12.72
CA LEU A 156 22.38 8.37 -13.56
C LEU A 156 23.51 9.07 -12.81
N TYR A 157 23.24 9.54 -11.59
CA TYR A 157 24.25 10.19 -10.75
C TYR A 157 25.42 9.24 -10.41
N ALA A 158 25.11 7.98 -10.09
CA ALA A 158 26.10 6.95 -9.78
C ALA A 158 27.03 6.61 -10.97
N PHE A 159 26.57 6.77 -12.22
CA PHE A 159 27.42 6.63 -13.41
C PHE A 159 28.17 7.91 -13.78
N ILE A 160 27.54 9.08 -13.58
CA ILE A 160 28.13 10.38 -13.87
C ILE A 160 29.37 10.62 -12.99
N LEU A 161 29.31 10.24 -11.71
CA LEU A 161 30.42 10.39 -10.75
C LEU A 161 31.73 9.71 -11.24
N PRO A 162 31.77 8.39 -11.50
CA PRO A 162 32.94 7.72 -12.06
C PRO A 162 33.40 8.31 -13.41
N LEU A 163 32.47 8.60 -14.33
CA LEU A 163 32.82 9.13 -15.65
C LEU A 163 33.48 10.52 -15.57
N SER A 164 32.99 11.39 -14.70
CA SER A 164 33.59 12.71 -14.46
C SER A 164 34.99 12.61 -13.86
N PHE A 165 35.18 11.66 -12.93
CA PHE A 165 36.48 11.37 -12.32
C PHE A 165 37.50 10.87 -13.35
N PHE A 166 37.13 9.89 -14.18
CA PHE A 166 38.03 9.35 -15.21
C PHE A 166 38.37 10.36 -16.31
N LYS A 167 37.47 11.31 -16.61
CA LYS A 167 37.72 12.37 -17.59
C LYS A 167 38.39 13.61 -17.01
N GLY A 168 38.64 13.66 -15.70
CA GLY A 168 39.20 14.83 -15.02
C GLY A 168 38.32 16.07 -15.11
N ILE A 169 37.02 15.90 -15.35
CA ILE A 169 36.06 17.02 -15.45
C ILE A 169 35.58 17.33 -14.04
N PRO A 170 35.78 18.55 -13.53
CA PRO A 170 35.27 18.93 -12.21
C PRO A 170 33.74 18.93 -12.24
N LEU A 171 33.12 18.01 -11.49
CA LEU A 171 31.66 17.86 -11.42
C LEU A 171 30.98 19.08 -10.77
N PHE A 172 31.70 19.76 -9.88
CA PHE A 172 31.28 21.00 -9.27
C PHE A 172 32.22 22.13 -9.73
N PRO A 173 31.68 23.30 -10.12
CA PRO A 173 32.53 24.47 -10.37
C PRO A 173 33.29 24.82 -9.08
N MET A 174 34.46 25.47 -9.20
CA MET A 174 35.19 25.95 -8.03
C MET A 174 34.27 26.81 -7.16
N VAL A 175 33.88 26.25 -6.01
CA VAL A 175 32.87 26.83 -5.12
C VAL A 175 33.49 27.95 -4.30
N LYS A 176 32.79 29.09 -4.27
CA LYS A 176 33.13 30.22 -3.39
C LYS A 176 32.69 29.88 -1.96
N PHE A 177 33.35 30.46 -0.97
CA PHE A 177 33.10 30.22 0.47
C PHE A 177 31.60 30.25 0.87
N ASN A 178 30.83 31.17 0.31
CA ASN A 178 29.39 31.29 0.61
C ASN A 178 28.57 30.11 0.06
N THR A 179 28.97 29.56 -1.08
CA THR A 179 28.31 28.40 -1.70
C THR A 179 28.62 27.11 -0.95
N THR A 180 29.85 26.97 -0.42
CA THR A 180 30.24 25.87 0.46
C THR A 180 29.51 25.92 1.80
N LEU A 181 29.36 27.11 2.40
CA LEU A 181 28.58 27.28 3.63
C LEU A 181 27.10 26.89 3.42
N ALA A 182 26.50 27.31 2.30
CA ALA A 182 25.13 26.95 1.97
C ALA A 182 24.95 25.42 1.81
N LEU A 183 25.87 24.76 1.10
CA LEU A 183 25.85 23.30 0.96
C LEU A 183 26.04 22.58 2.31
N LEU A 184 26.92 23.08 3.17
CA LEU A 184 27.16 22.52 4.50
C LEU A 184 25.91 22.68 5.40
N LEU A 185 25.26 23.85 5.36
CA LEU A 185 24.03 24.09 6.10
C LEU A 185 22.89 23.21 5.59
N CYS A 186 22.76 23.02 4.27
CA CYS A 186 21.79 22.09 3.71
C CYS A 186 22.07 20.63 4.12
N TYR A 187 23.34 20.22 4.16
CA TYR A 187 23.73 18.87 4.60
C TYR A 187 23.45 18.64 6.09
N LEU A 188 23.66 19.66 6.93
CA LEU A 188 23.38 19.58 8.38
C LEU A 188 21.89 19.67 8.73
N ALA A 189 21.07 20.18 7.81
CA ALA A 189 19.62 20.29 7.97
C ALA A 189 18.84 19.06 7.47
N LEU A 190 19.53 18.11 6.82
CA LEU A 190 19.01 16.82 6.34
C LEU A 190 19.30 15.71 7.36
#